data_AF-A0A9E3TW80-F1
#
_entry.id   AF-A0A9E3TW80-F1
#
_cell.length_a   1.000
_cell.length_b   1.000
_cell.length_c   1.000
_cell.angle_alpha   90.00
_cell.angle_beta   90.00
_cell.angle_gamma   90.00
#
_symmetry.space_group_name_H-M   'P 1'
#
loop_
_entity.id
_entity.type
_entity.pdbx_description
1 polymer ?
#
loop_
_entity_poly.entity_id
_entity_poly.type
_entity_poly.pdbx_seq_one_letter_code
_entity_poly.pdbx_strand_id
1 'polypeptide(L)'
;MGPTVEIAGLGHAIVLCSNNYLGLSNHPQVVEAGVEGLRRYGAGTASVRFICGTFDCHRRLEEAIARLVGAETSLSYVSCWNANEALLPTIAAPGDVILSDELNHASIIDSCRLTHRDVVREVYPHSDLAALESKLEAHRERDCRWVITDGVFSMEGDVARLAELAAVCRRHDAMLIVDHSRGVGVLGERGRRT
;
A
#
# COMPACT_ATOMS: atom_id res chain seq x y z
N MET A 1 -6.85 -12.39 -16.84
CA MET A 1 -7.96 -11.78 -17.60
C MET A 1 -7.38 -10.92 -18.72
N GLY A 2 -7.84 -11.07 -19.96
CA GLY A 2 -7.40 -10.24 -21.09
C GLY A 2 -8.16 -8.90 -21.18
N PRO A 3 -7.93 -8.11 -22.26
CA PRO A 3 -8.70 -6.87 -22.52
C PRO A 3 -10.18 -7.14 -22.84
N THR A 4 -10.50 -8.38 -23.23
CA THR A 4 -11.86 -8.86 -23.46
C THR A 4 -12.11 -10.14 -22.67
N VAL A 5 -13.38 -10.39 -22.30
CA VAL A 5 -13.81 -11.59 -21.58
C VAL A 5 -15.19 -12.05 -22.03
N GLU A 6 -15.49 -13.32 -21.80
CA GLU A 6 -16.86 -13.84 -21.85
C GLU A 6 -17.50 -13.67 -20.47
N ILE A 7 -18.57 -12.88 -20.39
CA ILE A 7 -19.30 -12.61 -19.15
C ILE A 7 -20.59 -13.43 -19.13
N ALA A 8 -20.83 -14.15 -18.03
CA ALA A 8 -22.04 -14.92 -17.84
C ALA A 8 -23.30 -14.04 -18.03
N GLY A 9 -24.17 -14.45 -18.97
CA GLY A 9 -25.41 -13.74 -19.30
C GLY A 9 -25.25 -12.50 -20.18
N LEU A 10 -24.03 -12.05 -20.48
CA LEU A 10 -23.75 -10.86 -21.31
C LEU A 10 -22.94 -11.19 -22.57
N GLY A 11 -22.24 -12.33 -22.60
CA GLY A 11 -21.41 -12.75 -23.72
C GLY A 11 -20.09 -11.98 -23.79
N HIS A 12 -19.59 -11.78 -25.00
CA HIS A 12 -18.31 -11.13 -25.26
C HIS A 12 -18.33 -9.64 -24.86
N ALA A 13 -17.38 -9.21 -24.02
CA ALA A 13 -17.28 -7.83 -23.55
C ALA A 13 -15.82 -7.33 -23.51
N ILE A 14 -15.66 -6.04 -23.75
CA ILE A 14 -14.42 -5.29 -23.50
C ILE A 14 -14.41 -4.88 -22.02
N VAL A 15 -13.28 -5.05 -21.33
CA VAL A 15 -13.17 -4.70 -19.92
C VAL A 15 -12.48 -3.36 -19.71
N LEU A 16 -13.24 -2.36 -19.26
CA LEU A 16 -12.76 -1.00 -18.98
C LEU A 16 -12.80 -0.63 -17.49
N CYS A 17 -13.02 -1.62 -16.61
CA CYS A 17 -13.19 -1.43 -15.16
C CYS A 17 -12.30 -2.34 -14.31
N SER A 18 -11.14 -2.77 -14.85
CA SER A 18 -10.20 -3.62 -14.12
C SER A 18 -8.95 -2.87 -13.67
N ASN A 19 -8.33 -3.35 -12.59
CA ASN A 19 -7.03 -2.88 -12.12
C ASN A 19 -5.85 -3.61 -12.78
N ASN A 20 -6.07 -4.32 -13.89
CA ASN A 20 -5.02 -5.01 -14.65
C ASN A 20 -4.27 -4.02 -15.56
N TYR A 21 -3.73 -2.94 -14.97
CA TYR A 21 -3.23 -1.76 -15.70
C TYR A 21 -2.17 -2.10 -16.76
N LEU A 22 -1.28 -3.05 -16.45
CA LEU A 22 -0.18 -3.48 -17.32
C LEU A 22 -0.49 -4.75 -18.13
N GLY A 23 -1.69 -5.31 -18.01
CA GLY A 23 -2.03 -6.56 -18.69
C GLY A 23 -1.32 -7.81 -18.13
N LEU A 24 -0.74 -7.75 -16.93
CA LEU A 24 0.08 -8.84 -16.39
C LEU A 24 -0.74 -10.05 -15.91
N SER A 25 -2.04 -9.89 -15.63
CA SER A 25 -2.87 -10.95 -15.06
C SER A 25 -3.01 -12.21 -15.93
N ASN A 26 -2.70 -12.13 -17.22
CA ASN A 26 -2.66 -13.26 -18.16
C ASN A 26 -1.36 -13.29 -18.99
N HIS A 27 -0.31 -12.59 -18.55
CA HIS A 27 0.95 -12.59 -19.26
C HIS A 27 1.56 -14.02 -19.26
N PRO A 28 2.00 -14.58 -20.40
CA PRO A 28 2.41 -15.98 -20.48
C PRO A 28 3.48 -16.39 -19.47
N GLN A 29 4.47 -15.52 -19.24
CA GLN A 29 5.53 -15.78 -18.25
C GLN A 29 5.01 -15.80 -16.80
N VAL A 30 3.98 -15.01 -16.48
CA VAL A 30 3.38 -14.99 -15.13
C VAL A 30 2.57 -16.27 -14.91
N VAL A 31 1.80 -16.68 -15.93
CA VAL A 31 1.01 -17.92 -15.88
C VAL A 31 1.93 -19.13 -15.72
N GLU A 32 2.98 -19.24 -16.52
CA GLU A 32 3.91 -20.38 -16.43
C GLU A 32 4.64 -20.42 -15.10
N ALA A 33 5.10 -19.28 -14.58
CA ALA A 33 5.71 -19.21 -13.24
C ALA A 33 4.76 -19.64 -12.12
N GLY A 34 3.46 -19.33 -12.25
CA GLY A 34 2.42 -19.80 -11.34
C GLY A 34 2.24 -21.33 -11.39
N VAL A 35 2.22 -21.91 -12.59
CA VAL A 35 2.12 -23.36 -12.79
C VAL A 35 3.37 -24.08 -12.23
N GLU A 36 4.56 -23.55 -12.48
CA GLU A 36 5.81 -24.07 -11.91
C GLU A 36 5.77 -24.01 -10.38
N GLY A 37 5.31 -22.88 -9.81
CA GLY A 37 5.14 -22.69 -8.38
C GLY A 37 4.25 -23.77 -7.75
N LEU A 38 3.10 -24.07 -8.35
CA LEU A 38 2.21 -25.13 -7.89
C LEU A 38 2.86 -26.52 -7.93
N ARG A 39 3.59 -26.84 -9.01
CA ARG A 39 4.31 -28.12 -9.14
C ARG A 39 5.42 -28.26 -8.10
N ARG A 40 6.13 -27.17 -7.78
CA ARG A 40 7.30 -27.18 -6.88
C ARG A 40 6.95 -27.08 -5.40
N TYR A 41 5.99 -26.23 -5.04
CA TYR A 41 5.68 -25.91 -3.64
C TYR A 41 4.35 -26.49 -3.16
N GLY A 42 3.55 -27.06 -4.06
CA GLY A 42 2.19 -27.48 -3.76
C GLY A 42 1.21 -26.30 -3.73
N ALA A 43 -0.04 -26.58 -3.32
CA ALA A 43 -1.13 -25.62 -3.37
C ALA A 43 -1.09 -24.54 -2.27
N GLY A 44 -0.24 -24.71 -1.24
CA GLY A 44 -0.14 -23.77 -0.13
C GLY A 44 0.82 -24.24 0.94
N THR A 45 1.11 -23.35 1.90
CA THR A 45 2.10 -23.59 2.96
C THR A 45 1.53 -24.31 4.18
N ALA A 46 0.20 -24.30 4.35
CA ALA A 46 -0.52 -24.82 5.52
C ALA A 46 0.01 -24.33 6.89
N SER A 47 0.72 -23.20 6.92
CA SER A 47 1.39 -22.68 8.11
C SER A 47 1.70 -21.19 7.98
N VAL A 48 1.83 -20.51 9.12
CA VAL A 48 2.29 -19.12 9.19
C VAL A 48 3.79 -19.00 8.91
N ARG A 49 4.23 -17.80 8.55
CA ARG A 49 5.64 -17.51 8.16
C ARG A 49 6.66 -17.99 9.19
N PHE A 50 6.39 -17.80 10.47
CA PHE A 50 7.34 -18.10 11.56
C PHE A 50 7.54 -19.60 11.83
N ILE A 51 6.49 -20.43 11.70
CA ILE A 51 6.56 -21.84 12.08
C ILE A 51 7.24 -22.67 10.98
N CYS A 52 6.58 -22.82 9.83
CA CYS A 52 7.14 -23.54 8.67
C CYS A 52 6.58 -23.03 7.34
N GLY A 53 5.92 -21.86 7.32
CA GLY A 53 5.28 -21.33 6.14
C GLY A 53 6.17 -20.46 5.23
N THR A 54 7.46 -20.30 5.54
CA THR A 54 8.36 -19.49 4.71
C THR A 54 9.18 -20.37 3.76
N PHE A 55 8.73 -20.49 2.51
CA PHE A 55 9.50 -21.10 1.41
C PHE A 55 10.42 -20.09 0.72
N ASP A 56 11.38 -20.55 -0.09
CA ASP A 56 12.35 -19.68 -0.78
C ASP A 56 11.69 -18.70 -1.77
N CYS A 57 10.54 -19.06 -2.35
CA CYS A 57 9.77 -18.14 -3.21
C CYS A 57 9.31 -16.87 -2.48
N HIS A 58 8.99 -16.94 -1.18
CA HIS A 58 8.59 -15.76 -0.40
C HIS A 58 9.77 -14.81 -0.20
N ARG A 59 10.95 -15.33 0.12
CA ARG A 59 12.17 -14.52 0.30
C ARG A 59 12.57 -13.85 -1.02
N ARG A 60 12.55 -14.60 -2.12
CA ARG A 60 12.83 -14.08 -3.47
C ARG A 60 11.84 -12.99 -3.87
N LEU A 61 10.56 -13.13 -3.53
CA LEU A 61 9.53 -12.11 -3.74
C LEU A 61 9.85 -10.84 -2.93
N GLU A 62 10.11 -10.98 -1.63
CA GLU A 62 10.42 -9.85 -0.74
C GLU A 62 11.69 -9.10 -1.19
N GLU A 63 12.73 -9.82 -1.61
CA GLU A 63 13.94 -9.21 -2.19
C GLU A 63 13.64 -8.49 -3.52
N ALA A 64 12.79 -9.07 -4.37
CA ALA A 64 12.40 -8.45 -5.63
C ALA A 64 11.60 -7.16 -5.42
N ILE A 65 10.68 -7.16 -4.45
CA ILE A 65 9.91 -5.97 -4.06
C ILE A 65 10.84 -4.89 -3.49
N ALA A 66 11.73 -5.24 -2.57
CA ALA A 66 12.70 -4.30 -1.98
C ALA A 66 13.56 -3.64 -3.08
N ARG A 67 14.10 -4.43 -4.02
CA ARG A 67 14.84 -3.92 -5.19
C ARG A 67 13.99 -3.05 -6.11
N LEU A 68 12.71 -3.41 -6.32
CA LEU A 68 11.80 -2.63 -7.16
C LEU A 68 11.59 -1.24 -6.57
N VAL A 69 11.24 -1.15 -5.28
CA VAL A 69 10.90 0.14 -4.65
C VAL A 69 12.11 0.90 -4.11
N GLY A 70 13.29 0.29 -4.15
CA GLY A 70 14.54 0.88 -3.64
C GLY A 70 14.58 0.97 -2.11
N ALA A 71 14.06 -0.05 -1.43
CA ALA A 71 14.10 -0.18 0.03
C ALA A 71 15.14 -1.22 0.45
N GLU A 72 15.60 -1.14 1.70
CA GLU A 72 16.57 -2.10 2.27
C GLU A 72 15.97 -3.50 2.42
N THR A 73 14.68 -3.58 2.72
CA THR A 73 13.93 -4.82 2.90
C THR A 73 12.46 -4.63 2.52
N SER A 74 11.72 -5.73 2.43
CA SER A 74 10.26 -5.70 2.35
C SER A 74 9.65 -6.90 3.08
N LEU A 75 8.37 -6.76 3.44
CA LEU A 75 7.59 -7.81 4.08
C LEU A 75 6.30 -8.02 3.28
N SER A 76 6.02 -9.26 2.89
CA SER A 76 4.81 -9.58 2.12
C SER A 76 3.64 -9.98 3.03
N TYR A 77 2.47 -9.42 2.77
CA TYR A 77 1.18 -9.85 3.30
C TYR A 77 0.33 -10.50 2.19
N VAL A 78 -0.72 -11.23 2.56
CA VAL A 78 -1.62 -11.89 1.59
C VAL A 78 -2.43 -10.90 0.75
N SER A 79 -2.58 -9.65 1.22
CA SER A 79 -3.17 -8.55 0.47
C SER A 79 -2.62 -7.21 0.98
N CYS A 80 -2.75 -6.14 0.18
CA CYS A 80 -2.43 -4.79 0.64
C CYS A 80 -3.36 -4.33 1.77
N TRP A 81 -4.61 -4.79 1.78
CA TRP A 81 -5.54 -4.53 2.89
C TRP A 81 -4.94 -5.00 4.23
N ASN A 82 -4.42 -6.24 4.28
CA ASN A 82 -3.79 -6.76 5.50
C ASN A 82 -2.45 -6.09 5.82
N ALA A 83 -1.69 -5.66 4.80
CA ALA A 83 -0.47 -4.89 5.03
C ALA A 83 -0.79 -3.56 5.72
N ASN A 84 -1.81 -2.84 5.24
CA ASN A 84 -2.28 -1.60 5.85
C ASN A 84 -2.81 -1.85 7.25
N GLU A 85 -3.76 -2.77 7.44
CA GLU A 85 -4.32 -3.11 8.76
C GLU A 85 -3.26 -3.46 9.80
N ALA A 86 -2.19 -4.16 9.40
CA ALA A 86 -1.14 -4.55 10.31
C ALA A 86 -0.16 -3.42 10.65
N LEU A 87 -0.04 -2.38 9.81
CA LEU A 87 1.03 -1.39 9.91
C LEU A 87 0.93 -0.53 11.17
N LEU A 88 -0.05 0.38 11.24
CA LEU A 88 -0.15 1.38 12.31
C LEU A 88 -0.38 0.75 13.70
N PRO A 89 -1.21 -0.29 13.88
CA PRO A 89 -1.37 -0.93 15.18
C PRO A 89 -0.10 -1.59 15.71
N THR A 90 0.84 -1.93 14.82
CA THR A 90 2.13 -2.54 15.20
C THR A 90 3.19 -1.50 15.56
N ILE A 91 3.21 -0.35 14.87
CA ILE A 91 4.31 0.62 15.00
C ILE A 91 3.96 1.88 15.80
N ALA A 92 2.69 2.27 15.86
CA ALA A 92 2.27 3.45 16.60
C ALA A 92 2.10 3.13 18.10
N ALA A 93 2.64 3.99 18.96
CA ALA A 93 2.66 3.81 20.40
C ALA A 93 1.78 4.85 21.12
N PRO A 94 1.32 4.58 22.36
CA PRO A 94 0.70 5.61 23.20
C PRO A 94 1.56 6.87 23.27
N GLY A 95 0.99 8.04 23.02
CA GLY A 95 1.76 9.30 22.92
C GLY A 95 1.95 9.81 21.49
N ASP A 96 1.76 8.96 20.49
CA ASP A 96 1.85 9.32 19.07
C ASP A 96 0.59 10.03 18.54
N VAL A 97 0.72 10.62 17.35
CA VAL A 97 -0.39 11.08 16.51
C VAL A 97 -0.31 10.50 15.11
N ILE A 98 -1.48 10.15 14.55
CA ILE A 98 -1.67 9.75 13.15
C ILE A 98 -2.50 10.82 12.45
N LEU A 99 -2.00 11.30 11.32
CA LEU A 99 -2.62 12.28 10.44
C LEU A 99 -2.92 11.60 9.09
N SER A 100 -4.21 11.38 8.82
CA SER A 100 -4.70 10.69 7.61
C SER A 100 -5.34 11.69 6.65
N ASP A 101 -5.07 11.56 5.35
CA ASP A 101 -5.87 12.23 4.32
C ASP A 101 -7.33 11.75 4.39
N GLU A 102 -8.29 12.63 4.07
CA GLU A 102 -9.73 12.32 4.17
C GLU A 102 -10.20 11.26 3.17
N LEU A 103 -9.53 11.15 2.01
CA LEU A 103 -9.93 10.23 0.93
C LEU A 103 -9.11 8.92 0.94
N ASN A 104 -8.34 8.69 2.00
CA ASN A 104 -7.55 7.46 2.13
C ASN A 104 -8.41 6.20 2.01
N HIS A 105 -7.80 5.16 1.42
CA HIS A 105 -8.45 3.88 1.25
C HIS A 105 -8.95 3.29 2.58
N ALA A 106 -10.06 2.54 2.53
CA ALA A 106 -10.71 1.98 3.71
C ALA A 106 -9.78 1.15 4.61
N SER A 107 -8.82 0.42 4.02
CA SER A 107 -7.84 -0.34 4.80
C SER A 107 -6.91 0.53 5.65
N ILE A 108 -6.61 1.76 5.21
CA ILE A 108 -5.84 2.73 6.01
C ILE A 108 -6.70 3.24 7.16
N ILE A 109 -7.97 3.54 6.89
CA ILE A 109 -8.94 3.96 7.92
C ILE A 109 -9.06 2.87 9.00
N ASP A 110 -9.14 1.60 8.60
CA ASP A 110 -9.22 0.49 9.55
C ASP A 110 -7.90 0.30 10.32
N SER A 111 -6.75 0.48 9.67
CA SER A 111 -5.44 0.53 10.34
C SER A 111 -5.38 1.58 11.45
N CYS A 112 -5.83 2.82 11.15
CA CYS A 112 -5.95 3.89 12.14
C CYS A 112 -6.92 3.52 13.27
N ARG A 113 -8.02 2.83 12.98
CA ARG A 113 -9.01 2.45 14.01
C ARG A 113 -8.49 1.40 14.99
N LEU A 114 -7.65 0.50 14.50
CA LEU A 114 -7.07 -0.61 15.27
C LEU A 114 -5.92 -0.18 16.21
N THR A 115 -5.41 1.05 16.10
CA THR A 115 -4.35 1.53 16.99
C THR A 115 -4.82 1.67 18.44
N HIS A 116 -3.85 1.71 19.37
CA HIS A 116 -4.12 1.90 20.79
C HIS A 116 -4.96 3.16 21.05
N ARG A 117 -5.84 3.12 22.08
CA ARG A 117 -6.74 4.24 22.43
C ARG A 117 -6.04 5.55 22.76
N ASP A 118 -4.79 5.47 23.19
CA ASP A 118 -3.95 6.63 23.56
C ASP A 118 -3.09 7.15 22.40
N VAL A 119 -3.28 6.61 21.19
CA VAL A 119 -2.77 7.20 19.93
C VAL A 119 -3.80 8.22 19.44
N VAL A 120 -3.38 9.46 19.24
CA VAL A 120 -4.26 10.49 18.66
C VAL A 120 -4.42 10.24 17.17
N ARG A 121 -5.63 10.42 16.67
CA ARG A 121 -5.96 10.21 15.26
C ARG A 121 -6.70 11.43 14.76
N GLU A 122 -6.17 12.05 13.73
CA GLU A 122 -6.82 13.16 13.06
C GLU A 122 -6.86 12.95 11.55
N VAL A 123 -7.90 13.51 10.95
CA VAL A 123 -8.06 13.59 9.50
C VAL A 123 -7.80 15.03 9.08
N TYR A 124 -7.11 15.23 7.96
CA TYR A 124 -6.98 16.53 7.30
C TYR A 124 -7.68 16.50 5.93
N PRO A 125 -8.21 17.65 5.46
CA PRO A 125 -8.89 17.72 4.18
C PRO A 125 -8.03 17.25 3.01
N HIS A 126 -8.66 16.65 2.01
CA HIS A 126 -7.97 16.01 0.90
C HIS A 126 -6.93 16.93 0.24
N SER A 127 -5.68 16.47 0.16
CA SER A 127 -4.56 17.20 -0.45
C SER A 127 -4.32 18.62 0.12
N ASP A 128 -4.85 18.96 1.30
CA ASP A 128 -4.66 20.26 1.96
C ASP A 128 -3.40 20.25 2.86
N LEU A 129 -2.28 20.68 2.26
CA LEU A 129 -1.00 20.76 2.95
C LEU A 129 -0.98 21.79 4.09
N ALA A 130 -1.78 22.85 4.00
CA ALA A 130 -1.82 23.88 5.04
C ALA A 130 -2.56 23.36 6.28
N ALA A 131 -3.66 22.63 6.07
CA ALA A 131 -4.37 21.94 7.15
C ALA A 131 -3.51 20.84 7.79
N LEU A 132 -2.78 20.07 6.99
CA LEU A 132 -1.80 19.10 7.49
C LEU A 132 -0.72 19.76 8.34
N GLU A 133 -0.11 20.84 7.85
CA GLU A 133 0.95 21.57 8.56
C GLU A 133 0.44 22.18 9.88
N SER A 134 -0.78 22.73 9.89
CA SER A 134 -1.42 23.23 11.11
C SER A 134 -1.61 22.13 12.17
N LYS A 135 -2.00 20.92 11.75
CA LYS A 135 -2.14 19.77 12.66
C LYS A 135 -0.79 19.25 13.16
N LEU A 136 0.22 19.21 12.30
CA LEU A 136 1.58 18.84 12.71
C LEU A 136 2.10 19.77 13.81
N GLU A 137 1.91 21.08 13.65
CA GLU A 137 2.29 22.08 14.66
C GLU A 137 1.50 21.91 15.97
N ALA A 138 0.19 21.69 15.88
CA ALA A 138 -0.66 21.45 17.05
C ALA A 138 -0.25 20.20 17.86
N HIS A 139 0.42 19.25 17.20
CA HIS A 139 0.87 17.98 17.79
C HIS A 139 2.40 17.85 17.86
N ARG A 140 3.14 18.97 17.86
CA ARG A 140 4.61 18.96 17.95
C ARG A 140 5.17 18.27 19.20
N GLU A 141 4.40 18.27 20.29
CA GLU A 141 4.79 17.65 21.57
C GLU A 141 4.51 16.13 21.64
N ARG A 142 4.00 15.53 20.55
CA ARG A 142 3.80 14.08 20.44
C ARG A 142 5.13 13.38 20.19
N ASP A 143 5.24 12.13 20.64
CA ASP A 143 6.46 11.33 20.51
C ASP A 143 6.78 11.05 19.04
N CYS A 144 5.81 10.50 18.30
CA CYS A 144 5.88 10.38 16.84
C CYS A 144 4.66 10.99 16.14
N ARG A 145 4.90 11.55 14.94
CA ARG A 145 3.88 12.10 14.03
C ARG A 145 3.87 11.26 12.76
N TRP A 146 2.85 10.44 12.59
CA TRP A 146 2.66 9.58 11.42
C TRP A 146 1.73 10.28 10.43
N VAL A 147 2.22 10.60 9.24
CA VAL A 147 1.40 11.10 8.12
C VAL A 147 1.17 9.95 7.16
N ILE A 148 -0.08 9.61 6.86
CA ILE A 148 -0.43 8.50 5.97
C ILE A 148 -1.36 8.96 4.85
N THR A 149 -1.04 8.58 3.61
CA THR A 149 -1.81 8.98 2.42
C THR A 149 -1.77 7.93 1.31
N ASP A 150 -2.82 7.83 0.50
CA ASP A 150 -2.77 7.18 -0.81
C ASP A 150 -1.83 7.97 -1.75
N GLY A 151 -1.03 7.28 -2.55
CA GLY A 151 -0.20 7.91 -3.59
C GLY A 151 -0.99 8.26 -4.85
N VAL A 152 -2.03 7.49 -5.15
CA VAL A 152 -2.99 7.72 -6.23
C VAL A 152 -4.37 7.39 -5.71
N PHE A 153 -5.26 8.38 -5.69
CA PHE A 153 -6.56 8.24 -5.09
C PHE A 153 -7.53 7.50 -5.99
N SER A 154 -8.42 6.77 -5.32
CA SER A 154 -9.04 5.60 -5.89
C SER A 154 -10.23 5.90 -6.79
N MET A 155 -10.97 6.95 -6.46
CA MET A 155 -12.21 7.31 -7.13
C MET A 155 -11.99 8.41 -8.16
N GLU A 156 -11.12 9.36 -7.83
CA GLU A 156 -10.85 10.57 -8.61
C GLU A 156 -9.65 10.39 -9.56
N GLY A 157 -8.69 9.52 -9.21
CA GLY A 157 -7.49 9.27 -9.99
C GLY A 157 -6.45 10.38 -9.90
N ASP A 158 -6.59 11.33 -8.99
CA ASP A 158 -5.56 12.32 -8.70
C ASP A 158 -4.37 11.70 -7.95
N VAL A 159 -3.26 12.40 -8.01
CA VAL A 159 -1.95 11.94 -7.52
C VAL A 159 -1.55 12.81 -6.35
N ALA A 160 -1.19 12.19 -5.23
CA ALA A 160 -0.72 12.92 -4.06
C ALA A 160 0.53 13.75 -4.40
N ARG A 161 0.61 14.95 -3.81
CA ARG A 161 1.73 15.88 -3.96
C ARG A 161 2.93 15.42 -3.11
N LEU A 162 3.46 14.22 -3.41
CA LEU A 162 4.42 13.51 -2.55
C LEU A 162 5.70 14.31 -2.27
N ALA A 163 6.21 15.07 -3.25
CA ALA A 163 7.39 15.91 -3.03
C ALA A 163 7.16 16.98 -1.95
N GLU A 164 5.97 17.57 -1.96
CA GLU A 164 5.57 18.63 -1.03
C GLU A 164 5.19 18.05 0.34
N LEU A 165 4.44 16.95 0.36
CA LEU A 165 4.16 16.17 1.58
C LEU A 165 5.45 15.76 2.28
N ALA A 166 6.41 15.22 1.53
CA ALA A 166 7.70 14.82 2.09
C ALA A 166 8.50 16.03 2.60
N ALA A 167 8.39 17.20 1.95
CA ALA A 167 9.00 18.43 2.43
C ALA A 167 8.37 18.92 3.73
N VAL A 168 7.03 18.90 3.84
CA VAL A 168 6.29 19.24 5.06
C VAL A 168 6.68 18.28 6.19
N CYS A 169 6.62 16.96 5.96
CA CYS A 169 6.95 15.96 6.96
C CYS A 169 8.39 16.11 7.48
N ARG A 170 9.36 16.38 6.58
CA ARG A 170 10.75 16.64 7.00
C ARG A 170 10.92 17.88 7.88
N ARG A 171 10.16 18.96 7.64
CA ARG A 171 10.23 20.18 8.47
C ARG A 171 9.70 19.95 9.89
N HIS A 172 8.74 19.04 10.03
CA HIS A 172 8.02 18.76 11.27
C HIS A 172 8.49 17.47 11.96
N ASP A 173 9.62 16.90 11.53
CA ASP A 173 10.15 15.62 12.02
C ASP A 173 9.05 14.54 12.12
N ALA A 174 8.32 14.37 11.01
CA ALA A 174 7.19 13.47 10.88
C ALA A 174 7.51 12.34 9.88
N MET A 175 6.97 11.17 10.15
CA MET A 175 7.12 9.98 9.32
C MET A 175 6.04 9.95 8.25
N LEU A 176 6.44 9.85 6.99
CA LEU A 176 5.51 9.75 5.85
C LEU A 176 5.32 8.29 5.41
N ILE A 177 4.08 7.82 5.41
CA ILE A 177 3.63 6.52 4.93
C ILE A 177 2.77 6.75 3.68
N VAL A 178 3.07 6.01 2.60
CA VAL A 178 2.36 6.14 1.33
C VAL A 178 1.84 4.78 0.88
N ASP A 179 0.53 4.66 0.68
CA ASP A 179 -0.06 3.52 -0.03
C ASP A 179 0.07 3.75 -1.54
N HIS A 180 0.91 2.94 -2.20
CA HIS A 180 1.18 3.08 -3.63
C HIS A 180 0.54 1.99 -4.49
N SER A 181 -0.56 1.37 -4.03
CA SER A 181 -1.23 0.23 -4.70
C SER A 181 -1.58 0.48 -6.16
N ARG A 182 -1.92 1.72 -6.52
CA ARG A 182 -2.30 2.13 -7.88
C ARG A 182 -1.16 2.75 -8.68
N GLY A 183 -0.01 3.00 -8.05
CA GLY A 183 1.14 3.64 -8.70
C GLY A 183 2.28 2.68 -9.03
N VAL A 184 2.52 1.64 -8.21
CA VAL A 184 3.63 0.70 -8.43
C VAL A 184 3.50 0.01 -9.79
N GLY A 185 4.58 0.03 -10.57
CA GLY A 185 4.67 -0.50 -11.93
C GLY A 185 4.10 0.40 -13.02
N VAL A 186 3.23 1.35 -12.68
CA VAL A 186 2.53 2.21 -13.65
C VAL A 186 3.15 3.61 -13.72
N LEU A 187 3.50 4.18 -12.56
CA LEU A 187 3.93 5.57 -12.44
C LEU A 187 5.45 5.69 -12.20
N GLY A 188 6.01 6.78 -12.71
CA GLY A 188 7.43 7.07 -12.72
C GLY A 188 8.21 6.30 -13.79
N GLU A 189 9.37 6.83 -14.20
CA GLU A 189 10.19 6.29 -15.31
C GLU A 189 10.55 4.81 -15.15
N ARG A 190 10.63 4.32 -13.92
CA ARG A 190 10.99 2.94 -13.58
C ARG A 190 9.84 2.16 -12.93
N GLY A 191 8.61 2.70 -12.93
CA GLY A 191 7.46 2.10 -12.24
C GLY A 191 7.61 2.04 -10.71
N ARG A 192 8.41 2.94 -10.12
CA ARG A 192 8.83 2.85 -8.70
C ARG A 192 8.02 3.75 -7.77
N ARG A 193 7.81 5.01 -8.16
CA ARG A 193 7.20 6.09 -7.38
C ARG A 193 6.67 7.16 -8.33
N THR A 194 5.65 7.90 -7.90
CA THR A 194 5.25 9.20 -8.47
C THR A 194 6.22 10.31 -8.09
#